data_AF-A0A518K4W7-F1
#
_entry.id   AF-A0A518K4W7-F1
#
_cell.length_a   1.000
_cell.length_b   1.000
_cell.length_c   1.000
_cell.angle_alpha   90.00
_cell.angle_beta   90.00
_cell.angle_gamma   90.00
#
_symmetry.space_group_name_H-M   'P 1'
#
loop_
_entity.id
_entity.type
_entity.pdbx_description
1 polymer ?
#
loop_
_entity_poly.entity_id
_entity_poly.type
_entity_poly.pdbx_seq_one_letter_code
_entity_poly.pdbx_strand_id
1 'polypeptide(L)'
;MRLFLIGLALAPFALLLAAPAFADEFDDDVLVQLEELGSANAVDRRAAEAALVELAGEAPDNAERVLAQLPAANASIPAEVLAAIERVRIRIQRDVARRATAASTVTIEAIQQPIGEVLEEFTRQTGAKFHDQREAFGNNAPPILVTLSLTEEPFWQAIDKLLDEADLSVYPYGEEGEVTLVPREEGTRLRSRGAVYAGPFRFEPLSLAATRGLRDDSASRLDLVIEAAWEPRLRPIAIVQALRDVTVTGSDGKPLLPRMPDQTIAMEASPGEQALTLTLSMQLPGRDVRRIESVAGQLTAMIPATRREFRFEKIGAAKFPIVQTFGGAAVTVTRFRKANDIWELHMRLRLDNAGDSLASHRGWVFQNPSYLLDAEGKRYDQVGFETTMQSQNEVGLAYLFDLGDGELFDDEPADDKEPKLNPEVLTWVYETPTGVYTAPISWKLGPLELP
;
A
#
# COMPACT_ATOMS: atom_id res chain seq x y z
N MET A 1 76.54 -35.89 -0.44
CA MET A 1 76.13 -35.79 -1.86
C MET A 1 75.03 -36.82 -2.07
N ARG A 2 73.87 -36.42 -2.65
CA ARG A 2 72.54 -37.09 -2.66
C ARG A 2 71.66 -36.71 -1.46
N LEU A 3 70.34 -36.49 -1.58
CA LEU A 3 69.45 -36.04 -2.66
C LEU A 3 68.08 -35.78 -1.97
N PHE A 4 67.31 -34.85 -2.51
CA PHE A 4 65.92 -34.49 -2.16
C PHE A 4 64.93 -35.68 -2.12
N LEU A 5 63.94 -35.61 -1.22
CA LEU A 5 62.55 -36.05 -1.43
C LEU A 5 61.65 -35.55 -0.30
N ILE A 6 60.94 -34.44 -0.53
CA ILE A 6 59.77 -34.02 0.27
C ILE A 6 58.56 -34.28 -0.62
N GLY A 7 57.68 -35.17 -0.15
CA GLY A 7 56.46 -35.56 -0.83
C GLY A 7 55.43 -34.45 -0.83
N LEU A 8 54.96 -34.12 -2.04
CA LEU A 8 53.86 -33.21 -2.33
C LEU A 8 52.54 -34.00 -2.19
N ALA A 9 51.70 -33.66 -1.21
CA ALA A 9 50.33 -34.18 -1.12
C ALA A 9 49.39 -33.18 -1.80
N LEU A 10 48.96 -33.51 -3.03
CA LEU A 10 47.84 -32.84 -3.70
C LEU A 10 46.52 -33.36 -3.11
N ALA A 11 45.76 -32.48 -2.45
CA ALA A 11 44.35 -32.71 -2.17
C ALA A 11 43.52 -32.27 -3.40
N PRO A 12 42.56 -33.07 -3.88
CA PRO A 12 41.67 -32.64 -4.96
C PRO A 12 40.63 -31.65 -4.40
N PHE A 13 40.68 -30.41 -4.90
CA PHE A 13 39.63 -29.42 -4.70
C PHE A 13 38.42 -29.86 -5.53
N ALA A 14 37.43 -30.48 -4.87
CA ALA A 14 36.16 -30.78 -5.50
C ALA A 14 35.43 -29.45 -5.76
N LEU A 15 35.26 -29.10 -7.04
CA LEU A 15 34.29 -28.11 -7.46
C LEU A 15 32.91 -28.58 -7.00
N LEU A 16 32.36 -27.93 -5.97
CA LEU A 16 30.93 -27.95 -5.71
C LEU A 16 30.27 -27.10 -6.80
N LEU A 17 29.88 -27.72 -7.90
CA LEU A 17 28.86 -27.17 -8.78
C LEU A 17 27.56 -27.16 -7.97
N ALA A 18 27.16 -25.98 -7.50
CA ALA A 18 25.81 -25.77 -7.01
C ALA A 18 24.84 -26.06 -8.16
N ALA A 19 24.13 -27.17 -8.06
CA ALA A 19 22.97 -27.48 -8.88
C ALA A 19 21.91 -26.38 -8.68
N PRO A 20 21.03 -26.12 -9.67
CA PRO A 20 19.95 -25.15 -9.49
C PRO A 20 19.08 -25.60 -8.32
N ALA A 21 18.68 -24.64 -7.49
CA ALA A 21 17.70 -24.84 -6.43
C ALA A 21 16.48 -25.57 -7.03
N PHE A 22 16.12 -26.71 -6.44
CA PHE A 22 14.89 -27.41 -6.77
C PHE A 22 13.72 -26.44 -6.64
N ALA A 23 12.81 -26.44 -7.61
CA ALA A 23 11.54 -25.76 -7.48
C ALA A 23 10.87 -26.20 -6.18
N ASP A 24 10.28 -25.25 -5.45
CA ASP A 24 9.57 -25.52 -4.21
C ASP A 24 8.36 -26.44 -4.50
N GLU A 25 7.98 -27.33 -3.59
CA GLU A 25 6.87 -28.29 -3.76
C GLU A 25 5.57 -27.56 -4.16
N PHE A 26 5.39 -26.34 -3.64
CA PHE A 26 4.32 -25.44 -4.03
C PHE A 26 4.33 -25.05 -5.52
N ASP A 27 5.51 -24.74 -6.07
CA ASP A 27 5.61 -24.31 -7.46
C ASP A 27 5.32 -25.48 -8.41
N ASP A 28 5.74 -26.70 -8.04
CA ASP A 28 5.40 -27.91 -8.78
C ASP A 28 3.88 -28.18 -8.76
N ASP A 29 3.22 -28.00 -7.61
CA ASP A 29 1.76 -28.13 -7.51
C ASP A 29 1.03 -27.13 -8.42
N VAL A 30 1.48 -25.87 -8.47
CA VAL A 30 0.90 -24.86 -9.37
C VAL A 30 1.05 -25.26 -10.84
N LEU A 31 2.23 -25.76 -11.24
CA LEU A 31 2.48 -26.22 -12.60
C LEU A 31 1.60 -27.42 -12.99
N VAL A 32 1.41 -28.37 -12.08
CA VAL A 32 0.50 -29.52 -12.30
C VAL A 32 -0.93 -29.03 -12.56
N GLN A 33 -1.44 -28.10 -11.74
CA GLN A 33 -2.80 -27.58 -11.97
C GLN A 33 -2.91 -26.75 -13.26
N LEU A 34 -1.84 -26.04 -13.66
CA LEU A 34 -1.81 -25.32 -14.94
C LEU A 34 -1.87 -26.27 -16.14
N GLU A 35 -1.25 -27.45 -16.06
CA GLU A 35 -1.36 -28.49 -17.08
C GLU A 35 -2.79 -29.06 -17.14
N GLU A 36 -3.40 -29.35 -15.99
CA GLU A 36 -4.76 -29.88 -15.88
C GLU A 36 -5.85 -28.88 -16.33
N LEU A 37 -5.59 -27.57 -16.26
CA LEU A 37 -6.45 -26.56 -16.91
C LEU A 37 -6.56 -26.76 -18.43
N GLY A 38 -5.55 -27.37 -19.05
CA GLY A 38 -5.52 -27.74 -20.47
C GLY A 38 -6.22 -29.07 -20.78
N SER A 39 -6.71 -29.80 -19.76
CA SER A 39 -7.34 -31.11 -19.94
C SER A 39 -8.53 -31.06 -20.90
N ALA A 40 -8.74 -32.11 -21.70
CA ALA A 40 -9.91 -32.23 -22.58
C ALA A 40 -11.22 -32.41 -21.79
N ASN A 41 -11.15 -32.87 -20.54
CA ASN A 41 -12.29 -33.12 -19.67
C ASN A 41 -12.69 -31.86 -18.88
N ALA A 42 -13.96 -31.46 -19.00
CA ALA A 42 -14.48 -30.27 -18.31
C ALA A 42 -14.51 -30.40 -16.78
N VAL A 43 -14.56 -31.62 -16.23
CA VAL A 43 -14.51 -31.85 -14.78
C VAL A 43 -13.11 -31.56 -14.25
N ASP A 44 -12.09 -32.09 -14.93
CA ASP A 44 -10.69 -31.95 -14.52
C ASP A 44 -10.25 -30.48 -14.61
N ARG A 45 -10.66 -29.77 -15.67
CA ARG A 45 -10.44 -28.31 -15.78
C ARG A 45 -11.04 -27.53 -14.61
N ARG A 46 -12.27 -27.85 -14.21
CA ARG A 46 -12.93 -27.18 -13.07
C ARG A 46 -12.27 -27.51 -11.73
N ALA A 47 -11.79 -28.74 -11.57
CA ALA A 47 -11.03 -29.14 -10.38
C ALA A 47 -9.71 -28.37 -10.31
N ALA A 48 -8.99 -28.25 -11.42
CA ALA A 48 -7.76 -27.46 -11.52
C ALA A 48 -8.00 -25.97 -11.24
N GLU A 49 -9.09 -25.38 -11.77
CA GLU A 49 -9.49 -24.00 -11.43
C GLU A 49 -9.74 -23.82 -9.93
N ALA A 50 -10.32 -24.80 -9.25
CA ALA A 50 -10.56 -24.74 -7.81
C ALA A 50 -9.26 -24.90 -7.01
N ALA A 51 -8.42 -25.86 -7.40
CA ALA A 51 -7.15 -26.15 -6.74
C ALA A 51 -6.17 -24.95 -6.82
N LEU A 52 -6.10 -24.26 -7.96
CA LEU A 52 -5.28 -23.04 -8.08
C LEU A 52 -5.73 -21.92 -7.13
N VAL A 53 -7.05 -21.76 -6.94
CA VAL A 53 -7.59 -20.79 -5.96
C VAL A 53 -7.30 -21.24 -4.53
N GLU A 54 -7.33 -22.54 -4.25
CA GLU A 54 -7.01 -23.10 -2.93
C GLU A 54 -5.52 -22.96 -2.60
N LEU A 55 -4.62 -23.24 -3.56
CA LEU A 55 -3.18 -23.04 -3.43
C LEU A 55 -2.82 -21.58 -3.12
N ALA A 56 -3.54 -20.62 -3.73
CA ALA A 56 -3.37 -19.21 -3.41
C ALA A 56 -3.63 -18.91 -1.92
N GLY A 57 -4.51 -19.69 -1.27
CA GLY A 57 -4.64 -19.79 0.18
C GLY A 57 -4.85 -18.48 0.93
N GLU A 58 -4.60 -18.51 2.24
CA GLU A 58 -4.73 -17.35 3.13
C GLU A 58 -3.44 -16.50 3.23
N ALA A 59 -2.28 -17.07 2.91
CA ALA A 59 -1.01 -16.36 2.90
C ALA A 59 -0.92 -15.40 1.68
N PRO A 60 -0.61 -14.10 1.87
CA PRO A 60 -0.49 -13.15 0.77
C PRO A 60 0.52 -13.57 -0.30
N ASP A 61 1.67 -14.12 0.13
CA ASP A 61 2.74 -14.54 -0.76
C ASP A 61 2.33 -15.68 -1.71
N ASN A 62 1.48 -16.61 -1.25
CA ASN A 62 1.02 -17.73 -2.09
C ASN A 62 0.16 -17.24 -3.25
N ALA A 63 -0.75 -16.29 -2.99
CA ALA A 63 -1.57 -15.70 -4.04
C ALA A 63 -0.72 -15.00 -5.11
N GLU A 64 0.32 -14.26 -4.70
CA GLU A 64 1.25 -13.63 -5.64
C GLU A 64 2.05 -14.65 -6.44
N ARG A 65 2.53 -15.73 -5.81
CA ARG A 65 3.25 -16.82 -6.48
C ARG A 65 2.38 -17.50 -7.53
N VAL A 66 1.13 -17.87 -7.21
CA VAL A 66 0.21 -18.45 -8.19
C VAL A 66 -0.01 -17.48 -9.36
N LEU A 67 -0.32 -16.20 -9.06
CA LEU A 67 -0.58 -15.18 -10.08
C LEU A 67 0.61 -14.95 -11.02
N ALA A 68 1.84 -15.05 -10.51
CA ALA A 68 3.08 -14.90 -11.29
C ALA A 68 3.31 -16.06 -12.28
N GLN A 69 2.84 -17.27 -11.95
CA GLN A 69 2.96 -18.44 -12.82
C GLN A 69 1.85 -18.55 -13.87
N LEU A 70 0.70 -17.89 -13.65
CA LEU A 70 -0.40 -17.89 -14.63
C LEU A 70 0.04 -17.23 -15.95
N PRO A 71 0.03 -17.95 -17.08
CA PRO A 71 0.57 -17.43 -18.34
C PRO A 71 -0.27 -16.27 -18.88
N ALA A 72 0.41 -15.31 -19.51
CA ALA A 72 -0.26 -14.21 -20.22
C ALA A 72 -0.92 -14.70 -21.51
N ALA A 73 -1.97 -14.00 -21.93
CA ALA A 73 -2.69 -14.31 -23.16
C ALA A 73 -1.76 -14.30 -24.38
N ASN A 74 -1.73 -15.42 -25.11
CA ASN A 74 -0.95 -15.55 -26.34
C ASN A 74 -1.67 -16.46 -27.34
N ALA A 75 -1.25 -16.39 -28.62
CA ALA A 75 -1.91 -17.12 -29.70
C ALA A 75 -1.75 -18.66 -29.64
N SER A 76 -0.85 -19.18 -28.79
CA SER A 76 -0.61 -20.61 -28.62
C SER A 76 -1.52 -21.28 -27.58
N ILE A 77 -2.17 -20.51 -26.71
CA ILE A 77 -3.06 -21.07 -25.68
C ILE A 77 -4.50 -21.13 -26.24
N PRO A 78 -5.19 -22.28 -26.15
CA PRO A 78 -6.60 -22.38 -26.56
C PRO A 78 -7.48 -21.37 -25.83
N ALA A 79 -8.46 -20.79 -26.55
CA ALA A 79 -9.33 -19.74 -26.00
C ALA A 79 -10.07 -20.15 -24.72
N GLU A 80 -10.44 -21.43 -24.59
CA GLU A 80 -11.09 -21.96 -23.38
C GLU A 80 -10.16 -21.97 -22.16
N VAL A 81 -8.89 -22.34 -22.36
CA VAL A 81 -7.86 -22.34 -21.32
C VAL A 81 -7.53 -20.90 -20.90
N LEU A 82 -7.43 -19.98 -21.87
CA LEU A 82 -7.29 -18.55 -21.57
C LEU A 82 -8.45 -18.02 -20.73
N ALA A 83 -9.70 -18.37 -21.08
CA ALA A 83 -10.86 -17.97 -20.29
C ALA A 83 -10.84 -18.56 -18.87
N ALA A 84 -10.31 -19.77 -18.69
CA ALA A 84 -10.15 -20.40 -17.38
C ALA A 84 -9.07 -19.70 -16.54
N ILE A 85 -7.91 -19.41 -17.14
CA ILE A 85 -6.83 -18.64 -16.50
C ILE A 85 -7.34 -17.28 -16.04
N GLU A 86 -8.08 -16.55 -16.88
CA GLU A 86 -8.66 -15.25 -16.51
C GLU A 86 -9.66 -15.38 -15.36
N ARG A 87 -10.49 -16.44 -15.32
CA ARG A 87 -11.39 -16.69 -14.18
C ARG A 87 -10.61 -16.95 -12.88
N VAL A 88 -9.57 -17.78 -12.93
CA VAL A 88 -8.71 -18.06 -11.77
C VAL A 88 -8.06 -16.78 -11.28
N ARG A 89 -7.46 -15.99 -12.18
CA ARG A 89 -6.87 -14.68 -11.88
C ARG A 89 -7.86 -13.76 -11.17
N ILE A 90 -9.05 -13.57 -11.73
CA ILE A 90 -10.11 -12.73 -11.15
C ILE A 90 -10.54 -13.24 -9.77
N ARG A 91 -10.68 -14.57 -9.58
CA ARG A 91 -11.06 -15.16 -8.29
C ARG A 91 -10.00 -14.93 -7.22
N ILE A 92 -8.74 -15.24 -7.51
CA ILE A 92 -7.62 -15.03 -6.58
C ILE A 92 -7.53 -13.55 -6.21
N GLN A 93 -7.55 -12.65 -7.19
CA GLN A 93 -7.47 -11.21 -6.95
C GLN A 93 -8.65 -10.69 -6.11
N ARG A 94 -9.87 -11.20 -6.36
CA ARG A 94 -11.04 -10.87 -5.54
C ARG A 94 -10.90 -11.38 -4.11
N ASP A 95 -10.39 -12.59 -3.91
CA ASP A 95 -10.21 -13.16 -2.57
C ASP A 95 -9.08 -12.46 -1.80
N VAL A 96 -8.00 -12.05 -2.48
CA VAL A 96 -6.95 -11.17 -1.92
C VAL A 96 -7.54 -9.83 -1.53
N ALA A 97 -8.26 -9.15 -2.44
CA ALA A 97 -8.89 -7.87 -2.17
C ALA A 97 -9.87 -7.97 -0.99
N ARG A 98 -10.74 -8.99 -0.97
CA ARG A 98 -11.70 -9.22 0.12
C ARG A 98 -11.01 -9.34 1.47
N ARG A 99 -9.93 -10.12 1.55
CA ARG A 99 -9.13 -10.30 2.77
C ARG A 99 -8.41 -9.01 3.17
N ALA A 100 -7.81 -8.31 2.20
CA ALA A 100 -7.19 -7.02 2.44
C ALA A 100 -8.18 -6.01 3.03
N THR A 101 -9.46 -6.10 2.63
CA THR A 101 -10.56 -5.24 3.09
C THR A 101 -11.41 -5.81 4.22
N ALA A 102 -11.05 -6.95 4.79
CA ALA A 102 -11.64 -7.38 6.05
C ALA A 102 -11.01 -6.57 7.19
N ALA A 103 -11.77 -6.23 8.24
CA ALA A 103 -11.17 -5.62 9.43
C ALA A 103 -10.30 -6.66 10.15
N SER A 104 -9.15 -6.24 10.68
CA SER A 104 -8.46 -7.05 11.68
C SER A 104 -9.30 -7.07 12.96
N THR A 105 -9.35 -8.20 13.66
CA THR A 105 -10.08 -8.32 14.93
C THR A 105 -9.11 -8.52 16.09
N VAL A 106 -9.54 -8.10 17.27
CA VAL A 106 -8.72 -8.11 18.49
C VAL A 106 -9.53 -8.71 19.65
N THR A 107 -8.90 -9.64 20.35
CA THR A 107 -9.43 -10.23 21.60
C THR A 107 -8.42 -9.96 22.71
N ILE A 108 -8.78 -9.11 23.67
CA ILE A 108 -7.92 -8.68 24.77
C ILE A 108 -8.74 -8.62 26.06
N GLU A 109 -8.18 -9.17 27.12
CA GLU A 109 -8.66 -9.01 28.49
C GLU A 109 -7.55 -8.35 29.31
N ALA A 110 -7.73 -7.08 29.63
CA ALA A 110 -6.78 -6.24 30.34
C ALA A 110 -7.44 -5.64 31.58
N ILE A 111 -6.81 -5.81 32.74
CA ILE A 111 -7.27 -5.22 34.00
C ILE A 111 -6.12 -4.43 34.61
N GLN A 112 -6.23 -3.10 34.61
CA GLN A 112 -5.20 -2.19 35.13
C GLN A 112 -3.81 -2.46 34.52
N GLN A 113 -3.75 -2.76 33.23
CA GLN A 113 -2.50 -3.00 32.52
C GLN A 113 -1.94 -1.73 31.90
N PRO A 114 -0.61 -1.55 31.83
CA PRO A 114 0.01 -0.46 31.09
C PRO A 114 -0.44 -0.45 29.63
N ILE A 115 -0.81 0.71 29.10
CA ILE A 115 -1.26 0.86 27.71
C ILE A 115 -0.23 0.32 26.70
N GLY A 116 1.07 0.45 26.98
CA GLY A 116 2.12 -0.10 26.12
C GLY A 116 2.02 -1.61 25.94
N GLU A 117 1.75 -2.37 27.01
CA GLU A 117 1.58 -3.82 26.94
C GLU A 117 0.32 -4.21 26.16
N VAL A 118 -0.76 -3.42 26.32
CA VAL A 118 -1.98 -3.62 25.53
C VAL A 118 -1.73 -3.35 24.05
N LEU A 119 -1.02 -2.27 23.71
CA LEU A 119 -0.67 -1.93 22.33
C LEU A 119 0.26 -2.97 21.68
N GLU A 120 1.20 -3.55 22.42
CA GLU A 120 2.02 -4.68 21.94
C GLU A 120 1.15 -5.87 21.55
N GLU A 121 0.09 -6.16 22.31
CA GLU A 121 -0.87 -7.21 22.00
C GLU A 121 -1.72 -6.88 20.76
N PHE A 122 -2.12 -5.62 20.57
CA PHE A 122 -2.70 -5.14 19.31
C PHE A 122 -1.74 -5.36 18.14
N THR A 123 -0.46 -5.00 18.28
CA THR A 123 0.56 -5.22 17.26
C THR A 123 0.72 -6.69 16.93
N ARG A 124 0.72 -7.57 17.94
CA ARG A 124 0.83 -9.02 17.75
C ARG A 124 -0.34 -9.61 16.96
N GLN A 125 -1.57 -9.16 17.22
CA GLN A 125 -2.77 -9.70 16.57
C GLN A 125 -3.02 -9.08 15.18
N THR A 126 -2.64 -7.82 14.96
CA THR A 126 -3.05 -7.06 13.76
C THR A 126 -1.90 -6.60 12.86
N GLY A 127 -0.66 -6.64 13.37
CA GLY A 127 0.52 -6.08 12.70
C GLY A 127 0.59 -4.55 12.72
N ALA A 128 -0.41 -3.86 13.30
CA ALA A 128 -0.40 -2.40 13.42
C ALA A 128 0.68 -1.97 14.42
N LYS A 129 1.48 -0.97 14.03
CA LYS A 129 2.46 -0.34 14.91
C LYS A 129 1.85 0.91 15.56
N PHE A 130 2.36 1.28 16.73
CA PHE A 130 1.89 2.45 17.48
C PHE A 130 3.06 3.33 17.87
N HIS A 131 2.89 4.63 17.69
CA HIS A 131 3.84 5.64 18.14
C HIS A 131 3.18 6.51 19.21
N ASP A 132 3.68 6.43 20.44
CA ASP A 132 3.23 7.29 21.53
C ASP A 132 3.92 8.66 21.45
N GLN A 133 3.20 9.68 20.99
CA GLN A 133 3.72 11.02 20.81
C GLN A 133 3.38 11.96 21.97
N ARG A 134 2.88 11.45 23.11
CA ARG A 134 2.45 12.29 24.24
C ARG A 134 3.58 13.14 24.81
N GLU A 135 4.81 12.63 24.81
CA GLU A 135 5.98 13.36 25.33
C GLU A 135 6.27 14.65 24.54
N ALA A 136 5.94 14.70 23.25
CA ALA A 136 6.10 15.89 22.42
C ALA A 136 5.19 17.05 22.84
N PHE A 137 4.12 16.77 23.61
CA PHE A 137 3.12 17.74 24.05
C PHE A 137 3.31 18.17 25.53
N GLY A 138 4.41 17.76 26.17
CA GLY A 138 4.86 18.31 27.45
C GLY A 138 4.75 17.35 28.64
N ASN A 139 5.92 17.08 29.24
CA ASN A 139 6.23 16.22 30.40
C ASN A 139 6.17 14.70 30.15
N ASN A 140 7.09 13.97 30.79
CA ASN A 140 7.14 12.50 30.85
C ASN A 140 5.72 11.96 31.01
N ALA A 141 5.19 11.33 29.96
CA ALA A 141 3.83 10.85 29.98
C ALA A 141 3.78 9.68 30.98
N PRO A 142 3.10 9.82 32.15
CA PRO A 142 3.05 8.74 33.11
C PRO A 142 2.41 7.50 32.47
N PRO A 143 2.78 6.28 32.91
CA PRO A 143 2.14 5.07 32.45
C PRO A 143 0.62 5.15 32.66
N ILE A 144 -0.15 5.02 31.60
CA ILE A 144 -1.62 4.93 31.68
C ILE A 144 -1.96 3.46 31.90
N LEU A 145 -2.73 3.20 32.95
CA LEU A 145 -3.31 1.87 33.19
C LEU A 145 -4.72 1.84 32.62
N VAL A 146 -5.01 0.83 31.80
CA VAL A 146 -6.31 0.68 31.14
C VAL A 146 -7.00 -0.60 31.61
N THR A 147 -8.33 -0.57 31.61
CA THR A 147 -9.17 -1.76 31.81
C THR A 147 -10.02 -1.96 30.57
N LEU A 148 -9.85 -3.08 29.88
CA LEU A 148 -10.43 -3.31 28.57
C LEU A 148 -10.76 -4.79 28.39
N SER A 149 -11.97 -5.09 27.94
CA SER A 149 -12.43 -6.43 27.58
C SER A 149 -12.98 -6.37 26.16
N LEU A 150 -12.34 -7.11 25.25
CA LEU A 150 -12.64 -7.19 23.83
C LEU A 150 -12.73 -8.66 23.42
N THR A 151 -13.73 -8.98 22.62
CA THR A 151 -13.89 -10.33 22.04
C THR A 151 -14.16 -10.19 20.55
N GLU A 152 -13.17 -10.59 19.74
CA GLU A 152 -13.21 -10.52 18.27
C GLU A 152 -13.65 -9.14 17.73
N GLU A 153 -13.25 -8.07 18.42
CA GLU A 153 -13.69 -6.72 18.11
C GLU A 153 -12.87 -6.16 16.91
N PRO A 154 -13.50 -5.56 15.89
CA PRO A 154 -12.79 -4.91 14.79
C PRO A 154 -11.79 -3.85 15.26
N PHE A 155 -10.64 -3.76 14.58
CA PHE A 155 -9.49 -2.93 14.96
C PHE A 155 -9.88 -1.52 15.38
N TRP A 156 -10.60 -0.78 14.53
CA TRP A 156 -10.94 0.61 14.84
C TRP A 156 -11.91 0.75 16.02
N GLN A 157 -12.82 -0.20 16.20
CA GLN A 157 -13.72 -0.22 17.35
C GLN A 157 -12.95 -0.50 18.63
N ALA A 158 -12.02 -1.45 18.58
CA ALA A 158 -11.14 -1.81 19.68
C ALA A 158 -10.21 -0.65 20.06
N ILE A 159 -9.59 0.02 19.07
CA ILE A 159 -8.74 1.19 19.28
C ILE A 159 -9.55 2.36 19.85
N ASP A 160 -10.72 2.69 19.30
CA ASP A 160 -11.51 3.81 19.82
C ASP A 160 -11.95 3.56 21.29
N LYS A 161 -12.28 2.31 21.67
CA LYS A 161 -12.56 1.95 23.07
C LYS A 161 -11.32 2.10 23.96
N LEU A 162 -10.15 1.62 23.51
CA LEU A 162 -8.89 1.75 24.24
C LEU A 162 -8.51 3.22 24.46
N LEU A 163 -8.58 4.03 23.40
CA LEU A 163 -8.22 5.44 23.46
C LEU A 163 -9.22 6.26 24.27
N ASP A 164 -10.50 5.89 24.27
CA ASP A 164 -11.50 6.51 25.14
C ASP A 164 -11.25 6.25 26.64
N GLU A 165 -10.82 5.04 27.00
CA GLU A 165 -10.41 4.66 28.37
C GLU A 165 -9.12 5.38 28.78
N ALA A 166 -8.19 5.56 27.84
CA ALA A 166 -6.89 6.17 28.08
C ALA A 166 -6.87 7.71 27.98
N ASP A 167 -7.98 8.35 27.63
CA ASP A 167 -8.06 9.79 27.33
C ASP A 167 -7.08 10.25 26.21
N LEU A 168 -6.97 9.41 25.17
CA LEU A 168 -6.09 9.62 24.02
C LEU A 168 -6.87 9.80 22.71
N SER A 169 -6.16 10.27 21.70
CA SER A 169 -6.64 10.39 20.33
C SER A 169 -5.54 9.97 19.33
N VAL A 170 -5.89 9.98 18.04
CA VAL A 170 -4.99 9.67 16.94
C VAL A 170 -4.61 10.97 16.22
N TYR A 171 -3.32 11.15 15.95
CA TYR A 171 -2.83 12.16 15.04
C TYR A 171 -2.75 11.56 13.63
N PRO A 172 -3.49 12.09 12.63
CA PRO A 172 -3.63 11.45 11.32
C PRO A 172 -2.40 11.57 10.41
N TYR A 173 -1.38 12.34 10.82
CA TYR A 173 -0.16 12.61 10.06
C TYR A 173 1.07 12.07 10.81
N GLY A 174 1.30 10.77 10.72
CA GLY A 174 2.36 10.08 11.45
C GLY A 174 3.44 9.52 10.54
N GLU A 175 4.17 8.53 11.06
CA GLU A 175 5.01 7.67 10.23
C GLU A 175 4.15 6.67 9.44
N GLU A 176 4.64 6.27 8.25
CA GLU A 176 3.88 5.39 7.36
C GLU A 176 3.65 4.01 7.98
N GLY A 177 2.38 3.64 8.11
CA GLY A 177 1.98 2.32 8.60
C GLY A 177 2.02 2.15 10.11
N GLU A 178 2.02 3.26 10.86
CA GLU A 178 1.84 3.27 12.31
C GLU A 178 0.51 3.96 12.67
N VAL A 179 0.11 3.95 13.95
CA VAL A 179 -0.93 4.82 14.52
C VAL A 179 -0.27 5.74 15.52
N THR A 180 -0.39 7.05 15.32
CA THR A 180 0.24 8.03 16.20
C THR A 180 -0.72 8.47 17.29
N LEU A 181 -0.35 8.24 18.55
CA LEU A 181 -1.18 8.53 19.71
C LEU A 181 -0.82 9.88 20.33
N VAL A 182 -1.84 10.68 20.61
CA VAL A 182 -1.70 12.01 21.23
C VAL A 182 -2.72 12.16 22.37
N PRO A 183 -2.52 13.09 23.33
CA PRO A 183 -3.54 13.39 24.31
C PRO A 183 -4.83 13.84 23.64
N ARG A 184 -5.98 13.40 24.16
CA ARG A 184 -7.27 13.90 23.67
C ARG A 184 -7.47 15.35 24.10
N GLU A 185 -7.97 16.19 23.20
CA GLU A 185 -8.31 17.58 23.52
C GLU A 185 -9.52 17.66 24.46
N GLU A 186 -9.46 18.57 25.44
CA GLU A 186 -10.55 18.77 26.40
C GLU A 186 -11.85 19.21 25.69
N GLY A 187 -12.97 18.59 26.06
CA GLY A 187 -14.28 18.89 25.48
C GLY A 187 -14.59 18.18 24.16
N THR A 188 -13.66 17.39 23.62
CA THR A 188 -13.95 16.51 22.48
C THR A 188 -14.82 15.32 22.90
N ARG A 189 -15.59 14.79 21.95
CA ARG A 189 -16.45 13.62 22.20
C ARG A 189 -15.61 12.35 22.28
N LEU A 190 -16.15 11.34 22.98
CA LEU A 190 -15.62 9.98 22.93
C LEU A 190 -15.56 9.49 21.49
N ARG A 191 -14.40 8.96 21.08
CA ARG A 191 -14.12 8.50 19.71
C ARG A 191 -15.07 7.40 19.30
N SER A 192 -15.35 6.46 20.22
CA SER A 192 -16.27 5.34 20.00
C SER A 192 -17.71 5.75 19.71
N ARG A 193 -18.10 7.00 20.03
CA ARG A 193 -19.45 7.54 19.83
C ARG A 193 -19.59 8.42 18.59
N GLY A 194 -18.48 8.86 18.00
CA GLY A 194 -18.46 9.79 16.87
C GLY A 194 -18.42 9.11 15.51
N ALA A 195 -17.91 7.87 15.44
CA ALA A 195 -17.60 7.21 14.18
C ALA A 195 -18.52 6.03 13.85
N VAL A 196 -18.51 5.65 12.57
CA VAL A 196 -19.00 4.37 12.07
C VAL A 196 -17.87 3.62 11.42
N TYR A 197 -17.98 2.30 11.37
CA TYR A 197 -16.89 1.41 10.95
C TYR A 197 -17.37 0.57 9.78
N ALA A 198 -16.55 0.48 8.72
CA ALA A 198 -16.81 -0.38 7.57
C ALA A 198 -15.54 -1.11 7.16
N GLY A 199 -15.46 -2.39 7.55
CA GLY A 199 -14.23 -3.17 7.39
C GLY A 199 -13.07 -2.46 8.11
N PRO A 200 -11.92 -2.27 7.44
CA PRO A 200 -10.75 -1.62 8.03
C PRO A 200 -10.82 -0.09 8.00
N PHE A 201 -11.96 0.49 7.63
CA PHE A 201 -12.15 1.94 7.60
C PHE A 201 -13.00 2.43 8.76
N ARG A 202 -12.65 3.61 9.25
CA ARG A 202 -13.39 4.39 10.24
C ARG A 202 -13.83 5.70 9.60
N PHE A 203 -15.12 6.02 9.71
CA PHE A 203 -15.71 7.24 9.18
C PHE A 203 -16.25 8.10 10.33
N GLU A 204 -15.74 9.32 10.45
CA GLU A 204 -16.17 10.27 11.46
C GLU A 204 -16.65 11.58 10.82
N PRO A 205 -17.88 12.04 11.11
CA PRO A 205 -18.31 13.36 10.70
C PRO A 205 -17.61 14.42 11.56
N LEU A 206 -16.78 15.25 10.94
CA LEU A 206 -16.01 16.29 11.62
C LEU A 206 -16.80 17.58 11.78
N SER A 207 -17.53 17.99 10.74
CA SER A 207 -18.33 19.21 10.77
C SER A 207 -19.48 19.20 9.78
N LEU A 208 -20.51 19.98 10.10
CA LEU A 208 -21.66 20.19 9.26
C LEU A 208 -21.96 21.68 9.20
N ALA A 209 -21.90 22.28 8.02
CA ALA A 209 -22.01 23.72 7.82
C ALA A 209 -23.09 24.07 6.79
N ALA A 210 -24.06 24.87 7.20
CA ALA A 210 -25.09 25.42 6.31
C ALA A 210 -24.74 26.85 5.89
N THR A 211 -24.52 27.07 4.59
CA THR A 211 -24.30 28.40 4.01
C THR A 211 -25.52 28.84 3.22
N ARG A 212 -25.97 30.08 3.42
CA ARG A 212 -27.06 30.70 2.65
C ARG A 212 -26.53 31.87 1.83
N GLY A 213 -26.67 31.78 0.52
CA GLY A 213 -26.38 32.90 -0.38
C GLY A 213 -27.49 33.93 -0.31
N LEU A 214 -27.20 35.14 0.19
CA LEU A 214 -28.20 36.21 0.31
C LEU A 214 -28.37 37.04 -0.98
N ARG A 215 -27.39 36.95 -1.89
CA ARG A 215 -27.39 37.64 -3.19
C ARG A 215 -27.55 36.69 -4.37
N ASP A 216 -27.16 35.44 -4.17
CA ASP A 216 -27.15 34.39 -5.18
C ASP A 216 -27.59 33.10 -4.49
N ASP A 217 -28.82 32.67 -4.76
CA ASP A 217 -29.39 31.46 -4.16
C ASP A 217 -28.56 30.21 -4.51
N SER A 218 -27.84 30.22 -5.64
CA SER A 218 -26.99 29.10 -6.05
C SER A 218 -25.78 28.90 -5.13
N ALA A 219 -25.41 29.92 -4.35
CA ALA A 219 -24.36 29.84 -3.33
C ALA A 219 -24.84 29.17 -2.03
N SER A 220 -26.14 28.92 -1.88
CA SER A 220 -26.68 28.17 -0.73
C SER A 220 -26.30 26.70 -0.79
N ARG A 221 -25.72 26.17 0.28
CA ARG A 221 -25.23 24.79 0.35
C ARG A 221 -25.16 24.25 1.78
N LEU A 222 -25.15 22.95 1.88
CA LEU A 222 -24.84 22.21 3.11
C LEU A 222 -23.55 21.42 2.86
N ASP A 223 -22.50 21.72 3.62
CA ASP A 223 -21.22 21.02 3.53
C ASP A 223 -21.08 20.08 4.72
N LEU A 224 -20.95 18.78 4.47
CA LEU A 224 -20.64 17.75 5.46
C LEU A 224 -19.20 17.29 5.27
N VAL A 225 -18.38 17.47 6.29
CA VAL A 225 -16.98 17.06 6.31
C VAL A 225 -16.86 15.74 7.06
N ILE A 226 -16.26 14.73 6.42
CA ILE A 226 -16.10 13.38 6.95
C ILE A 226 -14.63 13.01 6.89
N GLU A 227 -14.06 12.55 7.99
CA GLU A 227 -12.78 11.86 8.01
C GLU A 227 -12.98 10.39 7.67
N ALA A 228 -12.18 9.88 6.73
CA ALA A 228 -12.07 8.46 6.43
C ALA A 228 -10.65 8.00 6.82
N ALA A 229 -10.53 7.30 7.94
CA ALA A 229 -9.31 6.68 8.43
C ALA A 229 -9.26 5.19 8.08
N TRP A 230 -8.06 4.60 7.98
CA TRP A 230 -7.87 3.19 7.59
C TRP A 230 -6.84 2.48 8.48
N GLU A 231 -6.97 1.16 8.65
CA GLU A 231 -5.96 0.39 9.39
C GLU A 231 -4.56 0.58 8.75
N PRO A 232 -3.48 0.74 9.54
CA PRO A 232 -2.16 1.08 9.02
C PRO A 232 -1.58 0.09 8.00
N ARG A 233 -2.04 -1.16 8.03
CA ARG A 233 -1.62 -2.19 7.08
C ARG A 233 -2.18 -2.01 5.66
N LEU A 234 -3.25 -1.22 5.47
CA LEU A 234 -3.85 -1.06 4.14
C LEU A 234 -3.03 -0.15 3.22
N ARG A 235 -2.49 0.95 3.76
CA ARG A 235 -1.70 1.96 3.02
C ARG A 235 -2.32 2.26 1.64
N PRO A 236 -3.59 2.69 1.58
CA PRO A 236 -4.24 2.93 0.30
C PRO A 236 -3.42 3.93 -0.51
N ILE A 237 -3.36 3.73 -1.81
CA ILE A 237 -2.83 4.72 -2.76
C ILE A 237 -3.83 5.88 -2.86
N ALA A 238 -5.12 5.56 -2.87
CA ALA A 238 -6.16 6.55 -3.05
C ALA A 238 -7.53 6.08 -2.59
N ILE A 239 -8.39 7.05 -2.34
CA ILE A 239 -9.82 6.88 -2.09
C ILE A 239 -10.60 7.69 -3.11
N VAL A 240 -11.63 7.07 -3.67
CA VAL A 240 -12.51 7.68 -4.67
C VAL A 240 -13.96 7.58 -4.21
N GLN A 241 -14.66 8.71 -4.12
CA GLN A 241 -16.09 8.78 -3.82
C GLN A 241 -16.83 9.47 -4.98
N ALA A 242 -17.59 8.70 -5.74
CA ALA A 242 -18.51 9.29 -6.71
C ALA A 242 -19.75 9.82 -5.98
N LEU A 243 -20.16 11.07 -6.24
CA LEU A 243 -21.30 11.69 -5.54
C LEU A 243 -22.65 11.09 -5.96
N ARG A 244 -22.72 10.45 -7.14
CA ARG A 244 -23.88 9.66 -7.57
C ARG A 244 -24.17 8.47 -6.66
N ASP A 245 -23.15 7.97 -5.96
CA ASP A 245 -23.25 6.82 -5.05
C ASP A 245 -23.48 7.26 -3.60
N VAL A 246 -23.62 8.57 -3.36
CA VAL A 246 -23.91 9.14 -2.04
C VAL A 246 -25.42 9.39 -1.92
N THR A 247 -26.01 8.86 -0.85
CA THR A 247 -27.41 9.11 -0.48
C THR A 247 -27.47 9.80 0.86
N VAL A 248 -28.17 10.94 0.91
CA VAL A 248 -28.41 11.69 2.15
C VAL A 248 -29.91 11.86 2.32
N THR A 249 -30.43 11.56 3.50
CA THR A 249 -31.87 11.64 3.80
C THR A 249 -32.09 12.62 4.94
N GLY A 250 -32.96 13.62 4.73
CA GLY A 250 -33.37 14.56 5.78
C GLY A 250 -34.40 13.94 6.73
N SER A 251 -34.63 14.60 7.87
CA SER A 251 -35.64 14.20 8.86
C SER A 251 -37.09 14.21 8.33
N ASP A 252 -37.33 14.86 7.19
CA ASP A 252 -38.62 14.83 6.49
C ASP A 252 -38.78 13.62 5.55
N GLY A 253 -37.78 12.72 5.52
CA GLY A 253 -37.72 11.54 4.68
C GLY A 253 -37.34 11.81 3.23
N LYS A 254 -37.04 13.07 2.85
CA LYS A 254 -36.65 13.42 1.48
C LYS A 254 -35.15 13.33 1.27
N PRO A 255 -34.69 13.00 0.05
CA PRO A 255 -33.29 13.02 -0.28
C PRO A 255 -32.75 14.46 -0.32
N LEU A 256 -31.56 14.67 0.25
CA LEU A 256 -30.75 15.85 0.03
C LEU A 256 -29.79 15.54 -1.11
N LEU A 257 -29.93 16.27 -2.22
CA LEU A 257 -29.17 15.96 -3.44
C LEU A 257 -27.77 16.59 -3.39
N PRO A 258 -26.73 15.92 -3.90
CA PRO A 258 -25.43 16.54 -4.12
C PRO A 258 -25.56 17.75 -5.06
N ARG A 259 -24.76 18.79 -4.86
CA ARG A 259 -24.76 19.96 -5.78
C ARG A 259 -24.25 19.60 -7.17
N MET A 260 -23.34 18.63 -7.25
CA MET A 260 -22.74 18.13 -8.49
C MET A 260 -22.81 16.60 -8.49
N PRO A 261 -23.96 15.98 -8.81
CA PRO A 261 -24.13 14.53 -8.69
C PRO A 261 -23.17 13.72 -9.59
N ASP A 262 -22.72 14.29 -10.71
CA ASP A 262 -21.75 13.65 -11.60
C ASP A 262 -20.29 13.83 -11.16
N GLN A 263 -20.02 14.60 -10.11
CA GLN A 263 -18.67 14.80 -9.59
C GLN A 263 -18.16 13.53 -8.89
N THR A 264 -16.87 13.30 -9.06
CA THR A 264 -16.11 12.31 -8.31
C THR A 264 -15.05 13.02 -7.48
N ILE A 265 -15.03 12.74 -6.18
CA ILE A 265 -13.95 13.15 -5.28
C ILE A 265 -12.88 12.07 -5.37
N ALA A 266 -11.69 12.40 -5.85
CA ALA A 266 -10.54 11.51 -5.89
C ALA A 266 -9.43 12.12 -5.05
N MET A 267 -9.00 11.40 -4.01
CA MET A 267 -7.96 11.84 -3.08
C MET A 267 -6.87 10.78 -3.06
N GLU A 268 -5.63 11.23 -3.16
CA GLU A 268 -4.46 10.39 -3.01
C GLU A 268 -4.04 10.41 -1.54
N ALA A 269 -3.63 9.26 -1.02
CA ALA A 269 -3.08 9.17 0.31
C ALA A 269 -1.55 9.18 0.21
N SER A 270 -0.93 10.06 0.99
CA SER A 270 0.52 10.21 1.05
C SER A 270 1.11 9.29 2.14
N PRO A 271 2.38 8.87 2.01
CA PRO A 271 3.10 8.17 3.07
C PRO A 271 3.01 8.94 4.39
N GLY A 272 2.63 8.24 5.46
CA GLY A 272 2.42 8.83 6.79
C GLY A 272 0.99 9.29 7.09
N GLU A 273 0.16 9.47 6.07
CA GLU A 273 -1.26 9.73 6.29
C GLU A 273 -1.98 8.46 6.75
N GLN A 274 -2.87 8.62 7.73
CA GLN A 274 -3.73 7.56 8.26
C GLN A 274 -5.22 7.85 8.05
N ALA A 275 -5.53 9.05 7.55
CA ALA A 275 -6.87 9.48 7.24
C ALA A 275 -6.91 10.55 6.15
N LEU A 276 -8.04 10.65 5.46
CA LEU A 276 -8.34 11.71 4.49
C LEU A 276 -9.68 12.37 4.83
N THR A 277 -9.80 13.66 4.51
CA THR A 277 -11.02 14.43 4.75
C THR A 277 -11.83 14.62 3.46
N LEU A 278 -13.01 14.02 3.42
CA LEU A 278 -13.99 14.13 2.34
C LEU A 278 -14.97 15.27 2.66
N THR A 279 -15.25 16.14 1.68
CA THR A 279 -16.30 17.17 1.81
C THR A 279 -17.45 16.86 0.86
N LEU A 280 -18.62 16.54 1.41
CA LEU A 280 -19.86 16.32 0.66
C LEU A 280 -20.67 17.61 0.62
N SER A 281 -20.68 18.26 -0.55
CA SER A 281 -21.47 19.47 -0.78
C SER A 281 -22.85 19.15 -1.33
N MET A 282 -23.86 19.35 -0.48
CA MET A 282 -25.27 19.06 -0.75
C MET A 282 -26.07 20.34 -1.00
N GLN A 283 -27.21 20.20 -1.66
CA GLN A 283 -28.21 21.26 -1.72
C GLN A 283 -28.69 21.55 -0.29
N LEU A 284 -28.82 22.83 0.03
CA LEU A 284 -29.27 23.25 1.36
C LEU A 284 -30.76 22.90 1.56
N PRO A 285 -31.14 22.14 2.60
CA PRO A 285 -32.53 21.83 2.85
C PRO A 285 -33.37 23.04 3.28
N GLY A 286 -34.69 22.86 3.24
CA GLY A 286 -35.66 23.75 3.89
C GLY A 286 -35.41 23.86 5.40
N ARG A 287 -35.86 24.96 6.00
CA ARG A 287 -35.67 25.23 7.45
C ARG A 287 -36.47 24.30 8.37
N ASP A 288 -37.43 23.57 7.80
CA ASP A 288 -38.23 22.54 8.45
C ASP A 288 -37.44 21.24 8.68
N VAL A 289 -36.38 21.01 7.90
CA VAL A 289 -35.45 19.90 8.10
C VAL A 289 -34.45 20.30 9.20
N ARG A 290 -34.51 19.61 10.34
CA ARG A 290 -33.66 19.90 11.51
C ARG A 290 -32.51 18.93 11.68
N ARG A 291 -32.55 17.82 10.97
CA ARG A 291 -31.61 16.72 11.13
C ARG A 291 -31.42 15.99 9.82
N ILE A 292 -30.22 15.50 9.58
CA ILE A 292 -29.95 14.47 8.58
C ILE A 292 -30.20 13.14 9.26
N GLU A 293 -31.10 12.32 8.73
CA GLU A 293 -31.41 11.01 9.31
C GLU A 293 -30.35 9.97 8.99
N SER A 294 -29.79 10.02 7.78
CA SER A 294 -28.69 9.16 7.38
C SER A 294 -27.88 9.75 6.23
N VAL A 295 -26.59 9.46 6.24
CA VAL A 295 -25.67 9.68 5.12
C VAL A 295 -25.06 8.33 4.80
N ALA A 296 -25.19 7.87 3.56
CA ALA A 296 -24.60 6.61 3.12
C ALA A 296 -23.84 6.83 1.81
N GLY A 297 -22.78 6.06 1.61
CA GLY A 297 -22.00 6.08 0.39
C GLY A 297 -21.31 4.76 0.14
N GLN A 298 -20.81 4.61 -1.09
CA GLN A 298 -19.83 3.59 -1.45
C GLN A 298 -18.59 4.30 -1.99
N LEU A 299 -17.48 4.21 -1.27
CA LEU A 299 -16.18 4.65 -1.78
C LEU A 299 -15.45 3.49 -2.43
N THR A 300 -14.51 3.79 -3.30
CA THR A 300 -13.56 2.82 -3.85
C THR A 300 -12.18 3.14 -3.29
N ALA A 301 -11.57 2.19 -2.59
CA ALA A 301 -10.18 2.28 -2.13
C ALA A 301 -9.26 1.58 -3.14
N MET A 302 -8.13 2.21 -3.46
CA MET A 302 -7.03 1.61 -4.23
C MET A 302 -5.98 1.13 -3.25
N ILE A 303 -5.85 -0.18 -3.08
CA ILE A 303 -5.02 -0.81 -2.06
C ILE A 303 -3.84 -1.49 -2.77
N PRO A 304 -2.59 -1.13 -2.43
CA PRO A 304 -1.43 -1.81 -2.99
C PRO A 304 -1.37 -3.27 -2.51
N ALA A 305 -0.86 -4.14 -3.38
CA ALA A 305 -0.39 -5.47 -2.98
C ALA A 305 0.88 -5.37 -2.12
N THR A 306 1.47 -6.51 -1.78
CA THR A 306 2.74 -6.54 -1.04
C THR A 306 3.80 -5.75 -1.81
N ARG A 307 4.57 -4.94 -1.08
CA ARG A 307 5.74 -4.28 -1.66
C ARG A 307 6.86 -5.30 -1.85
N ARG A 308 7.54 -5.23 -2.97
CA ARG A 308 8.73 -6.03 -3.25
C ARG A 308 9.88 -5.12 -3.62
N GLU A 309 11.04 -5.53 -3.14
CA GLU A 309 12.31 -4.94 -3.51
C GLU A 309 12.84 -5.61 -4.78
N PHE A 310 13.08 -4.80 -5.81
CA PHE A 310 13.72 -5.21 -7.05
C PHE A 310 15.20 -4.82 -6.97
N ARG A 311 16.09 -5.81 -6.96
CA ARG A 311 17.54 -5.61 -6.84
C ARG A 311 18.24 -5.96 -8.14
N PHE A 312 18.72 -4.96 -8.86
CA PHE A 312 19.50 -5.13 -10.07
C PHE A 312 20.97 -5.00 -9.72
N GLU A 313 21.68 -6.11 -9.63
CA GLU A 313 23.11 -6.10 -9.29
C GLU A 313 23.99 -5.75 -10.48
N LYS A 314 25.14 -5.13 -10.21
CA LYS A 314 26.19 -4.80 -11.21
C LYS A 314 25.64 -4.05 -12.42
N ILE A 315 24.80 -3.05 -12.17
CA ILE A 315 24.07 -2.33 -13.22
C ILE A 315 24.99 -1.63 -14.21
N GLY A 316 26.16 -1.15 -13.78
CA GLY A 316 27.12 -0.49 -14.68
C GLY A 316 27.76 -1.43 -15.69
N ALA A 317 27.78 -2.73 -15.41
CA ALA A 317 28.30 -3.77 -16.31
C ALA A 317 27.19 -4.55 -17.05
N ALA A 318 25.91 -4.25 -16.77
CA ALA A 318 24.79 -5.02 -17.30
C ALA A 318 24.56 -4.77 -18.80
N LYS A 319 24.04 -5.79 -19.49
CA LYS A 319 23.52 -5.65 -20.86
C LYS A 319 22.03 -5.35 -20.81
N PHE A 320 21.65 -4.14 -21.21
CA PHE A 320 20.27 -3.68 -21.17
C PHE A 320 19.46 -4.12 -22.40
N PRO A 321 18.12 -4.28 -22.28
CA PRO A 321 17.34 -4.12 -21.05
C PRO A 321 17.48 -5.33 -20.11
N ILE A 322 17.46 -5.06 -18.80
CA ILE A 322 17.33 -6.09 -17.76
C ILE A 322 15.96 -5.94 -17.10
N VAL A 323 15.29 -7.07 -16.85
CA VAL A 323 13.91 -7.11 -16.37
C VAL A 323 13.84 -8.02 -15.15
N GLN A 324 13.12 -7.58 -14.12
CA GLN A 324 12.66 -8.42 -13.03
C GLN A 324 11.14 -8.30 -12.92
N THR A 325 10.50 -9.43 -12.65
CA THR A 325 9.04 -9.53 -12.55
C THR A 325 8.68 -10.23 -11.26
N PHE A 326 7.77 -9.63 -10.49
CA PHE A 326 7.18 -10.23 -9.29
C PHE A 326 5.67 -9.99 -9.31
N GLY A 327 4.90 -11.07 -9.28
CA GLY A 327 3.44 -10.98 -9.37
C GLY A 327 3.00 -10.26 -10.64
N GLY A 328 2.17 -9.22 -10.48
CA GLY A 328 1.69 -8.38 -11.59
C GLY A 328 2.59 -7.18 -11.92
N ALA A 329 3.77 -7.06 -11.31
CA ALA A 329 4.68 -5.94 -11.53
C ALA A 329 5.94 -6.39 -12.28
N ALA A 330 6.29 -5.65 -13.33
CA ALA A 330 7.55 -5.80 -14.04
C ALA A 330 8.34 -4.49 -13.99
N VAL A 331 9.58 -4.57 -13.51
CA VAL A 331 10.52 -3.46 -13.49
C VAL A 331 11.60 -3.74 -14.53
N THR A 332 11.71 -2.84 -15.50
CA THR A 332 12.70 -2.93 -16.58
C THR A 332 13.70 -1.79 -16.44
N VAL A 333 14.99 -2.09 -16.32
CA VAL A 333 16.05 -1.09 -16.48
C VAL A 333 16.47 -1.10 -17.94
N THR A 334 16.30 0.05 -18.59
CA THR A 334 16.55 0.20 -20.03
C THR A 334 17.92 0.81 -20.31
N ARG A 335 18.48 1.56 -19.36
CA ARG A 335 19.76 2.25 -19.50
C ARG A 335 20.30 2.69 -18.15
N PHE A 336 21.62 2.62 -17.97
CA PHE A 336 22.35 3.31 -16.92
C PHE A 336 23.59 3.95 -17.55
N ARG A 337 23.75 5.28 -17.40
CA ARG A 337 24.87 6.01 -18.03
C ARG A 337 25.22 7.28 -17.27
N LYS A 338 26.45 7.74 -17.43
CA LYS A 338 26.85 9.09 -17.01
C LYS A 338 26.47 10.12 -18.09
N ALA A 339 25.88 11.23 -17.66
CA ALA A 339 25.55 12.40 -18.48
C ALA A 339 26.06 13.65 -17.74
N ASN A 340 27.16 14.23 -18.23
CA ASN A 340 27.95 15.23 -17.50
C ASN A 340 28.38 14.67 -16.13
N ASP A 341 28.08 15.37 -15.03
CA ASP A 341 28.44 14.98 -13.67
C ASP A 341 27.34 14.15 -12.97
N ILE A 342 26.23 13.86 -13.66
CA ILE A 342 25.10 13.12 -13.11
C ILE A 342 24.99 11.76 -13.79
N TRP A 343 24.67 10.73 -13.01
CA TRP A 343 24.32 9.41 -13.50
C TRP A 343 22.81 9.29 -13.69
N GLU A 344 22.40 8.87 -14.89
CA GLU A 344 21.00 8.63 -15.25
C GLU A 344 20.70 7.13 -15.26
N LEU A 345 19.67 6.71 -14.53
CA LEU A 345 19.09 5.37 -14.57
C LEU A 345 17.68 5.42 -15.14
N HIS A 346 17.49 4.89 -16.35
CA HIS A 346 16.20 4.87 -17.04
C HIS A 346 15.50 3.54 -16.79
N MET A 347 14.32 3.61 -16.19
CA MET A 347 13.52 2.44 -15.83
C MET A 347 12.09 2.56 -16.36
N ARG A 348 11.40 1.41 -16.39
CA ARG A 348 9.97 1.29 -16.65
C ARG A 348 9.33 0.37 -15.64
N LEU A 349 8.27 0.82 -14.99
CA LEU A 349 7.37 -0.01 -14.19
C LEU A 349 6.15 -0.33 -15.05
N ARG A 350 5.82 -1.61 -15.19
CA ARG A 350 4.54 -2.07 -15.73
C ARG A 350 3.76 -2.78 -14.64
N LEU A 351 2.48 -2.47 -14.51
CA LEU A 351 1.54 -3.20 -13.66
C LEU A 351 0.46 -3.83 -14.54
N ASP A 352 0.32 -5.15 -14.49
CA ASP A 352 -0.62 -5.90 -15.34
C ASP A 352 -2.08 -5.44 -15.11
N ASN A 353 -2.42 -5.09 -13.87
CA ASN A 353 -3.74 -4.58 -13.48
C ASN A 353 -3.64 -3.20 -12.79
N ALA A 354 -3.06 -2.21 -13.48
CA ALA A 354 -2.96 -0.85 -12.95
C ALA A 354 -4.33 -0.18 -12.73
N GLY A 355 -5.35 -0.50 -13.54
CA GLY A 355 -6.61 0.26 -13.54
C GLY A 355 -6.33 1.76 -13.73
N ASP A 356 -6.87 2.59 -12.83
CA ASP A 356 -6.61 4.03 -12.79
C ASP A 356 -5.47 4.42 -11.84
N SER A 357 -4.71 3.46 -11.28
CA SER A 357 -3.65 3.75 -10.31
C SER A 357 -2.46 4.48 -10.91
N LEU A 358 -2.16 4.29 -12.20
CA LEU A 358 -1.07 4.98 -12.90
C LEU A 358 -1.55 6.23 -13.68
N ALA A 359 -2.75 6.74 -13.39
CA ALA A 359 -3.24 7.95 -14.03
C ALA A 359 -2.32 9.15 -13.75
N SER A 360 -2.20 10.09 -14.70
CA SER A 360 -1.25 11.22 -14.64
C SER A 360 -1.44 12.17 -13.45
N HIS A 361 -2.63 12.19 -12.86
CA HIS A 361 -2.92 12.99 -11.67
C HIS A 361 -2.57 12.28 -10.35
N ARG A 362 -2.06 11.04 -10.41
CA ARG A 362 -1.65 10.27 -9.24
C ARG A 362 -0.12 10.24 -9.14
N GLY A 363 0.40 10.60 -7.98
CA GLY A 363 1.82 10.78 -7.72
C GLY A 363 2.53 9.61 -7.03
N TRP A 364 1.80 8.61 -6.54
CA TRP A 364 2.32 7.61 -5.61
C TRP A 364 3.54 6.86 -6.13
N VAL A 365 3.58 6.58 -7.43
CA VAL A 365 4.69 5.84 -8.06
C VAL A 365 6.01 6.61 -8.00
N PHE A 366 5.96 7.93 -7.87
CA PHE A 366 7.12 8.80 -7.72
C PHE A 366 7.65 8.84 -6.28
N GLN A 367 6.90 8.28 -5.33
CA GLN A 367 7.28 8.20 -3.91
C GLN A 367 7.92 6.84 -3.56
N ASN A 368 7.98 5.93 -4.53
CA ASN A 368 8.60 4.62 -4.36
C ASN A 368 10.11 4.76 -4.05
N PRO A 369 10.63 4.07 -3.02
CA PRO A 369 12.05 4.07 -2.71
C PRO A 369 12.90 3.64 -3.91
N SER A 370 13.91 4.44 -4.24
CA SER A 370 14.87 4.20 -5.32
C SER A 370 16.24 4.70 -4.91
N TYR A 371 17.22 3.80 -4.84
CA TYR A 371 18.58 4.12 -4.41
C TYR A 371 19.61 3.17 -5.01
N LEU A 372 20.88 3.58 -4.99
CA LEU A 372 22.02 2.73 -5.37
C LEU A 372 22.74 2.24 -4.11
N LEU A 373 23.30 1.03 -4.20
CA LEU A 373 24.21 0.46 -3.21
C LEU A 373 25.55 0.16 -3.90
N ASP A 374 26.67 0.46 -3.24
CA ASP A 374 27.98 -0.04 -3.64
C ASP A 374 28.27 -1.45 -3.09
N ALA A 375 29.49 -1.94 -3.33
CA ALA A 375 29.90 -3.29 -2.93
C ALA A 375 29.95 -3.46 -1.41
N GLU A 376 30.16 -2.36 -0.68
CA GLU A 376 30.19 -2.26 0.77
C GLU A 376 28.79 -2.04 1.37
N GLY A 377 27.77 -1.83 0.52
CA GLY A 377 26.38 -1.59 0.92
C GLY A 377 26.10 -0.14 1.35
N LYS A 378 27.00 0.81 1.07
CA LYS A 378 26.73 2.23 1.26
C LYS A 378 25.68 2.69 0.27
N ARG A 379 24.69 3.43 0.78
CA ARG A 379 23.52 3.91 0.05
C ARG A 379 23.77 5.27 -0.58
N TYR A 380 23.36 5.42 -1.83
CA TYR A 380 23.33 6.67 -2.58
C TYR A 380 21.89 6.94 -3.02
N ASP A 381 21.29 8.00 -2.49
CA ASP A 381 19.94 8.42 -2.85
C ASP A 381 19.92 9.16 -4.18
N GLN A 382 18.77 9.10 -4.87
CA GLN A 382 18.53 9.89 -6.07
C GLN A 382 18.40 11.39 -5.71
N VAL A 383 18.92 12.26 -6.56
CA VAL A 383 18.83 13.74 -6.42
C VAL A 383 17.65 14.34 -7.19
N GLY A 384 16.97 13.53 -8.00
CA GLY A 384 15.80 13.91 -8.76
C GLY A 384 15.42 12.83 -9.77
N PHE A 385 14.29 13.01 -10.45
CA PHE A 385 13.87 12.15 -11.53
C PHE A 385 13.11 12.91 -12.61
N GLU A 386 13.06 12.33 -13.80
CA GLU A 386 12.24 12.80 -14.91
C GLU A 386 11.26 11.71 -15.34
N THR A 387 10.00 12.08 -15.57
CA THR A 387 9.01 11.17 -16.18
C THR A 387 9.29 11.07 -17.67
N THR A 388 9.67 9.90 -18.15
CA THR A 388 10.01 9.66 -19.57
C THR A 388 8.82 9.14 -20.38
N MET A 389 7.84 8.52 -19.72
CA MET A 389 6.63 7.99 -20.34
C MET A 389 5.56 7.76 -19.28
N GLN A 390 4.29 7.88 -19.65
CA GLN A 390 3.18 7.43 -18.82
C GLN A 390 2.03 6.93 -19.71
N SER A 391 1.52 5.75 -19.40
CA SER A 391 0.37 5.12 -20.05
C SER A 391 -0.60 4.60 -18.98
N GLN A 392 -1.64 3.88 -19.40
CA GLN A 392 -2.60 3.28 -18.47
C GLN A 392 -1.96 2.24 -17.54
N ASN A 393 -0.94 1.50 -18.00
CA ASN A 393 -0.35 0.38 -17.29
C ASN A 393 1.17 0.48 -17.11
N GLU A 394 1.80 1.53 -17.65
CA GLU A 394 3.24 1.73 -17.58
C GLU A 394 3.60 3.17 -17.17
N VAL A 395 4.64 3.29 -16.35
CA VAL A 395 5.34 4.56 -16.13
C VAL A 395 6.83 4.36 -16.38
N GLY A 396 7.44 5.33 -17.06
CA GLY A 396 8.89 5.39 -17.28
C GLY A 396 9.49 6.53 -16.49
N LEU A 397 10.58 6.26 -15.77
CA LEU A 397 11.31 7.24 -14.95
C LEU A 397 12.79 7.21 -15.31
N ALA A 398 13.42 8.39 -15.32
CA ALA A 398 14.88 8.52 -15.33
C ALA A 398 15.31 9.08 -13.96
N TYR A 399 15.87 8.23 -13.09
CA TYR A 399 16.44 8.66 -11.82
C TYR A 399 17.82 9.25 -12.03
N LEU A 400 18.09 10.34 -11.30
CA LEU A 400 19.34 11.09 -11.35
C LEU A 400 20.12 10.83 -10.06
N PHE A 401 21.39 10.47 -10.19
CA PHE A 401 22.29 10.21 -9.07
C PHE A 401 23.56 11.06 -9.19
N ASP A 402 23.91 11.74 -8.11
CA ASP A 402 25.23 12.34 -7.94
C ASP A 402 26.10 11.35 -7.16
N LEU A 403 27.15 10.85 -7.82
CA LEU A 403 28.03 9.83 -7.27
C LEU A 403 29.39 10.40 -6.82
N GLY A 404 29.59 11.73 -6.90
CA GLY A 404 30.77 12.39 -6.35
C GLY A 404 32.07 12.19 -7.12
N ASP A 405 32.01 11.98 -8.44
CA ASP A 405 33.18 11.71 -9.28
C ASP A 405 34.04 12.97 -9.56
N GLY A 406 34.59 13.64 -8.54
CA GLY A 406 35.73 14.57 -8.66
C GLY A 406 35.42 16.06 -8.94
N GLU A 407 35.76 16.89 -7.95
CA GLU A 407 35.85 18.35 -7.86
C GLU A 407 35.82 19.19 -9.16
N LEU A 408 34.93 20.18 -9.18
CA LEU A 408 35.03 21.36 -10.05
C LEU A 408 36.04 22.41 -9.54
N PHE A 409 36.57 22.28 -8.31
CA PHE A 409 37.61 23.15 -7.78
C PHE A 409 38.34 22.46 -6.62
N ASP A 410 39.53 21.90 -6.83
CA ASP A 410 40.53 21.76 -5.76
C ASP A 410 41.92 21.51 -6.36
N ASP A 411 42.79 22.51 -6.16
CA ASP A 411 44.23 22.48 -6.42
C ASP A 411 44.99 21.87 -5.22
N GLU A 412 44.37 20.98 -4.42
CA GLU A 412 45.04 20.38 -3.26
C GLU A 412 45.76 19.05 -3.57
N PRO A 413 46.92 18.78 -2.92
CA PRO A 413 47.80 17.68 -3.27
C PRO A 413 47.21 16.31 -2.88
N ALA A 414 47.40 15.35 -3.79
CA ALA A 414 46.78 14.03 -3.78
C ALA A 414 47.43 13.01 -2.82
N ASP A 415 47.17 13.09 -1.51
CA ASP A 415 47.56 12.01 -0.57
C ASP A 415 46.40 11.32 0.18
N ASP A 416 45.17 11.85 0.18
CA ASP A 416 44.02 11.25 0.88
C ASP A 416 42.76 11.13 0.00
N LYS A 417 42.89 10.65 -1.25
CA LYS A 417 41.70 10.46 -2.12
C LYS A 417 40.92 9.22 -1.69
N GLU A 418 39.69 9.41 -1.22
CA GLU A 418 38.70 8.34 -1.05
C GLU A 418 38.67 7.45 -2.32
N PRO A 419 38.51 6.13 -2.18
CA PRO A 419 38.46 5.23 -3.33
C PRO A 419 37.35 5.67 -4.29
N LYS A 420 37.73 5.92 -5.54
CA LYS A 420 36.77 6.28 -6.61
C LYS A 420 35.71 5.19 -6.71
N LEU A 421 34.45 5.59 -6.57
CA LEU A 421 33.30 4.70 -6.73
C LEU A 421 33.37 4.00 -8.09
N ASN A 422 33.25 2.67 -8.10
CA ASN A 422 33.17 1.91 -9.34
C ASN A 422 31.69 1.71 -9.74
N PRO A 423 31.21 2.39 -10.80
CA PRO A 423 29.81 2.27 -11.23
C PRO A 423 29.44 0.86 -11.72
N GLU A 424 30.42 0.04 -12.12
CA GLU A 424 30.19 -1.32 -12.64
C GLU A 424 29.65 -2.29 -11.59
N VAL A 425 29.94 -2.06 -10.30
CA VAL A 425 29.54 -2.95 -9.20
C VAL A 425 28.29 -2.49 -8.47
N LEU A 426 27.72 -1.35 -8.85
CA LEU A 426 26.55 -0.78 -8.19
C LEU A 426 25.33 -1.70 -8.33
N THR A 427 24.55 -1.75 -7.26
CA THR A 427 23.24 -2.39 -7.24
C THR A 427 22.17 -1.31 -7.18
N TRP A 428 21.24 -1.32 -8.13
CA TRP A 428 20.05 -0.47 -8.02
C TRP A 428 18.94 -1.21 -7.30
N VAL A 429 18.36 -0.53 -6.32
CA VAL A 429 17.26 -1.03 -5.53
C VAL A 429 16.05 -0.14 -5.77
N TYR A 430 14.92 -0.79 -6.10
CA TYR A 430 13.64 -0.12 -6.30
C TYR A 430 12.54 -0.89 -5.58
N GLU A 431 11.76 -0.22 -4.76
CA GLU A 431 10.65 -0.84 -4.02
C GLU A 431 9.32 -0.35 -4.56
N THR A 432 8.44 -1.28 -4.94
CA THR A 432 7.10 -0.97 -5.45
C THR A 432 6.12 -2.08 -5.08
N PRO A 433 4.82 -1.80 -4.94
CA PRO A 433 3.79 -2.82 -4.89
C PRO A 433 3.82 -3.73 -6.12
N THR A 434 3.56 -5.03 -5.93
CA THR A 434 3.45 -6.03 -7.01
C THR A 434 2.13 -5.98 -7.77
N GLY A 435 1.22 -5.10 -7.34
CA GLY A 435 -0.10 -4.89 -7.94
C GLY A 435 -0.88 -3.84 -7.17
N VAL A 436 -2.02 -3.43 -7.73
CA VAL A 436 -2.98 -2.54 -7.06
C VAL A 436 -4.37 -3.14 -7.22
N TYR A 437 -5.11 -3.23 -6.13
CA TYR A 437 -6.47 -3.74 -6.10
C TYR A 437 -7.45 -2.61 -5.81
N THR A 438 -8.62 -2.67 -6.42
CA THR A 438 -9.73 -1.78 -6.08
C THR A 438 -10.73 -2.51 -5.20
N ALA A 439 -11.21 -1.85 -4.16
CA ALA A 439 -12.19 -2.42 -3.25
C ALA A 439 -13.31 -1.42 -2.93
N PRO A 440 -14.59 -1.79 -3.15
CA PRO A 440 -15.71 -0.97 -2.73
C PRO A 440 -15.92 -1.08 -1.21
N ILE A 441 -16.03 0.06 -0.53
CA ILE A 441 -16.33 0.14 0.91
C ILE A 441 -17.63 0.92 1.08
N SER A 442 -18.67 0.20 1.50
CA SER A 442 -19.98 0.79 1.81
C SER A 442 -20.00 1.28 3.25
N TRP A 443 -20.41 2.52 3.46
CA TRP A 443 -20.47 3.14 4.79
C TRP A 443 -21.81 3.86 4.99
N LYS A 444 -22.21 3.99 6.25
CA LYS A 444 -23.46 4.68 6.63
C LYS A 444 -23.31 5.36 7.99
N LEU A 445 -23.34 6.68 7.98
CA LEU A 445 -23.43 7.51 9.18
C LEU A 445 -24.86 7.55 9.71
N GLY A 446 -24.96 7.62 11.04
CA GLY A 446 -26.21 7.81 11.76
C GLY A 446 -26.75 9.23 11.66
N PRO A 447 -27.77 9.57 12.47
CA PRO A 447 -28.38 10.89 12.42
C PRO A 447 -27.43 12.00 12.85
N LEU A 448 -27.46 13.12 12.13
CA LEU A 448 -26.65 14.32 12.38
C LEU A 448 -27.57 15.54 12.53
N GLU A 449 -27.50 16.23 13.67
CA GLU A 449 -28.27 17.46 13.90
C GLU A 449 -27.78 18.57 12.97
N LEU A 450 -28.71 19.27 12.32
CA LEU A 450 -28.38 20.43 11.48
C LEU A 450 -28.17 21.67 12.37
N PRO A 451 -27.21 22.55 11.99
CA PRO A 451 -26.93 23.78 12.74
C PRO A 451 -28.01 24.85 12.62
#